data_AF-A0A442SI93-F1
#
_entry.id   AF-A0A442SI93-F1
#
_cell.length_a   1.000
_cell.length_b   1.000
_cell.length_c   1.000
_cell.angle_alpha   90.00
_cell.angle_beta   90.00
_cell.angle_gamma   90.00
#
_symmetry.space_group_name_H-M   'P 1'
#
loop_
_entity.id
_entity.type
_entity.pdbx_description
1 polymer ?
#
loop_
_entity_poly.entity_id
_entity_poly.type
_entity_poly.pdbx_seq_one_letter_code
_entity_poly.pdbx_strand_id
1 'polypeptide(L)'
;MKSLEVLDARVTAIAVRNLLLLLKAKKLTYGSLGRIYKDINSRLQDELSLIQIFVMDGSKAKYFEPGTPLFGPEAADKFPLAIPDMEDAGKCLAFGQGTATVYHLMRVMEYGLRAVGAMLEIPYAPSWESYLSQIRKKAEEKRVAKTIDWKGLEPFFLLVEGDLTAVKLVWRNPTMHIQRRYSVQEAEEIFSAVRSFMMRIAPQVPPSPSVFD
;
A
#
# COMPACT_ATOMS: atom_id res chain seq x y z
N MET A 1 -24.88 -0.41 19.21
CA MET A 1 -24.23 -1.29 20.20
C MET A 1 -22.85 -1.69 19.73
N LYS A 2 -22.70 -2.41 18.60
CA LYS A 2 -21.38 -2.80 18.05
C LYS A 2 -20.36 -1.65 17.92
N SER A 3 -20.78 -0.48 17.45
CA SER A 3 -19.87 0.69 17.34
C SER A 3 -19.39 1.22 18.69
N LEU A 4 -20.20 1.15 19.75
CA LEU A 4 -19.80 1.59 21.10
C LEU A 4 -18.82 0.59 21.73
N GLU A 5 -18.96 -0.70 21.40
CA GLU A 5 -18.00 -1.72 21.83
C GLU A 5 -16.63 -1.52 21.17
N VAL A 6 -16.60 -1.17 19.88
CA VAL A 6 -15.35 -0.82 19.17
C VAL A 6 -14.67 0.42 19.77
N LEU A 7 -15.46 1.37 20.25
CA LEU A 7 -14.97 2.58 20.94
C LEU A 7 -14.68 2.36 22.44
N ASP A 8 -14.77 1.13 22.95
CA ASP A 8 -14.68 0.79 24.37
C ASP A 8 -15.58 1.63 25.30
N ALA A 9 -16.68 2.17 24.76
CA ALA A 9 -17.63 3.06 25.45
C ALA A 9 -18.71 2.25 26.18
N ARG A 10 -18.29 1.45 27.17
CA ARG A 10 -19.11 0.45 27.88
C ARG A 10 -20.20 1.09 28.73
N VAL A 11 -19.88 2.18 29.43
CA VAL A 11 -20.81 2.90 30.31
C VAL A 11 -21.86 3.63 29.47
N THR A 12 -21.46 4.21 28.34
CA THR A 12 -22.37 4.76 27.33
C THR A 12 -23.29 3.69 26.79
N ALA A 13 -22.77 2.49 26.47
CA ALA A 13 -23.57 1.37 25.99
C ALA A 13 -24.65 0.94 27.00
N ILE A 14 -24.35 0.93 28.31
CA ILE A 14 -25.34 0.67 29.37
C ILE A 14 -26.43 1.76 29.38
N ALA A 15 -26.04 3.04 29.33
CA ALA A 15 -27.00 4.15 29.33
C ALA A 15 -27.94 4.12 28.10
N VAL A 16 -27.40 3.84 26.91
CA VAL A 16 -28.19 3.65 25.69
C VAL A 16 -29.13 2.45 25.80
N ARG A 17 -28.67 1.33 26.37
CA ARG A 17 -29.53 0.15 26.59
C ARG A 17 -30.70 0.47 27.53
N ASN A 18 -30.45 1.21 28.60
CA ASN A 18 -31.49 1.64 29.53
C ASN A 18 -32.53 2.56 28.85
N LEU A 19 -32.07 3.51 28.02
CA LEU A 19 -32.97 4.35 27.21
C LEU A 19 -33.86 3.50 26.28
N LEU A 20 -33.29 2.52 25.58
CA LEU A 20 -34.05 1.63 24.69
C LEU A 20 -35.12 0.82 25.44
N LEU A 21 -34.85 0.39 26.68
CA LEU A 21 -35.84 -0.30 27.52
C LEU A 21 -37.00 0.63 27.87
N LEU A 22 -36.72 1.88 28.25
CA LEU A 22 -37.76 2.86 28.59
C LEU A 22 -38.61 3.24 27.38
N LEU A 23 -38.01 3.36 26.20
CA LEU A 23 -38.72 3.60 24.93
C LEU A 23 -39.66 2.45 24.60
N LYS A 24 -39.19 1.19 24.69
CA LYS A 24 -40.03 0.00 24.47
C LYS A 24 -41.21 -0.05 25.44
N ALA A 25 -41.00 0.36 26.69
CA ALA A 25 -42.05 0.42 27.69
C ALA A 25 -43.04 1.60 27.49
N LYS A 26 -42.80 2.51 26.54
CA LYS A 26 -43.55 3.76 26.34
C LYS A 26 -43.64 4.63 27.60
N LYS A 27 -42.63 4.56 28.47
CA LYS A 27 -42.57 5.27 29.77
C LYS A 27 -41.64 6.49 29.72
N LEU A 28 -41.68 7.26 28.62
CA LEU A 28 -40.77 8.39 28.42
C LEU A 28 -41.53 9.70 28.22
N THR A 29 -41.18 10.73 28.99
CA THR A 29 -41.59 12.12 28.72
C THR A 29 -40.48 12.84 27.95
N TYR A 30 -40.82 13.89 27.21
CA TYR A 30 -39.83 14.73 26.51
C TYR A 30 -38.73 15.25 27.45
N GLY A 31 -39.11 15.69 28.66
CA GLY A 31 -38.14 16.16 29.66
C GLY A 31 -37.19 15.06 30.14
N SER A 32 -37.68 13.83 30.33
CA SER A 32 -36.84 12.68 30.69
C SER A 32 -35.91 12.27 29.54
N LEU A 33 -36.38 12.32 28.30
CA LEU A 33 -35.56 12.04 27.12
C LEU A 33 -34.39 13.01 27.01
N GLY A 34 -34.63 14.31 27.18
CA GLY A 34 -33.58 15.33 27.15
C GLY A 34 -32.51 15.12 28.23
N ARG A 35 -32.89 14.70 29.43
CA ARG A 35 -31.94 14.36 30.51
C ARG A 35 -31.10 13.14 30.17
N ILE A 36 -31.72 12.07 29.68
CA ILE A 36 -31.02 10.83 29.31
C ILE A 36 -30.07 11.08 28.13
N TYR A 37 -30.48 11.89 27.14
CA TYR A 37 -29.61 12.29 26.04
C TYR A 37 -28.36 13.01 26.53
N LYS A 38 -28.51 13.98 27.46
CA LYS A 38 -27.36 14.68 28.07
C LYS A 38 -26.44 13.73 28.83
N ASP A 39 -26.99 12.79 29.60
CA ASP A 39 -26.22 11.78 30.33
C ASP A 39 -25.45 10.85 29.38
N ILE A 40 -26.08 10.36 28.31
CA ILE A 40 -25.41 9.56 27.26
C ILE A 40 -24.28 10.34 26.61
N ASN A 41 -24.52 11.61 26.24
CA ASN A 41 -23.51 12.43 25.59
C ASN A 41 -22.32 12.73 26.51
N SER A 42 -22.57 13.02 27.78
CA SER A 42 -21.52 13.23 28.78
C SER A 42 -20.66 11.98 28.95
N ARG A 43 -21.29 10.81 29.15
CA ARG A 43 -20.58 9.53 29.29
C ARG A 43 -19.75 9.20 28.06
N LEU A 44 -20.29 9.45 26.87
CA LEU A 44 -19.56 9.21 25.63
C LEU A 44 -18.33 10.12 25.54
N GLN A 45 -18.47 11.41 25.88
CA GLN A 45 -17.33 12.33 25.92
C GLN A 45 -16.27 11.89 26.92
N ASP A 46 -16.68 11.50 28.14
CA ASP A 46 -15.77 11.01 29.17
C ASP A 46 -15.05 9.74 28.71
N GLU A 47 -15.77 8.74 28.18
CA GLU A 47 -15.15 7.50 27.72
C GLU A 47 -14.25 7.71 26.50
N LEU A 48 -14.64 8.54 25.53
CA LEU A 48 -13.80 8.87 24.38
C LEU A 48 -12.53 9.63 24.80
N SER A 49 -12.54 10.35 25.93
CA SER A 49 -11.36 11.02 26.47
C SER A 49 -10.33 10.04 27.08
N LEU A 50 -10.74 8.81 27.38
CA LEU A 50 -9.89 7.78 27.98
C LEU A 50 -9.16 6.91 26.94
N ILE A 51 -9.52 7.05 25.66
CA ILE A 51 -8.93 6.27 24.56
C ILE A 51 -8.16 7.16 23.59
N GLN A 52 -7.21 6.58 22.87
CA GLN A 52 -6.57 7.24 21.74
C GLN A 52 -7.34 6.95 20.46
N ILE A 53 -7.75 8.02 19.76
CA ILE A 53 -8.45 7.93 18.48
C ILE A 53 -7.51 8.42 17.39
N PHE A 54 -7.25 7.57 16.40
CA PHE A 54 -6.60 7.98 15.17
C PHE A 54 -7.66 8.43 14.16
N VAL A 55 -7.55 9.68 13.71
CA VAL A 55 -8.39 10.23 12.64
C VAL A 55 -7.57 10.27 11.37
N MET A 56 -8.05 9.57 10.34
CA MET A 56 -7.47 9.64 9.01
C MET A 56 -8.00 10.87 8.27
N ASP A 57 -7.11 11.58 7.58
CA ASP A 57 -7.54 12.61 6.62
C ASP A 57 -8.36 11.95 5.51
N GLY A 58 -9.58 12.45 5.27
CA GLY A 58 -10.46 11.95 4.22
C GLY A 58 -9.81 11.95 2.83
N SER A 59 -8.84 12.83 2.57
CA SER A 59 -8.07 12.86 1.32
C SER A 59 -7.20 11.60 1.12
N LYS A 60 -6.84 10.92 2.22
CA LYS A 60 -5.99 9.72 2.25
C LYS A 60 -6.79 8.41 2.27
N ALA A 61 -8.10 8.45 2.45
CA ALA A 61 -8.97 7.27 2.47
C ALA A 61 -8.79 6.40 1.21
N LYS A 62 -8.53 7.04 0.06
CA LYS A 62 -8.23 6.38 -1.22
C LYS A 62 -7.03 5.42 -1.19
N TYR A 63 -6.13 5.53 -0.23
CA TYR A 63 -5.00 4.63 -0.07
C TYR A 63 -5.28 3.47 0.90
N PHE A 64 -6.21 3.65 1.84
CA PHE A 64 -6.56 2.66 2.85
C PHE A 64 -7.63 1.67 2.35
N GLU A 65 -8.70 2.20 1.77
CA GLU A 65 -9.81 1.43 1.19
C GLU A 65 -10.06 1.93 -0.24
N PRO A 66 -9.19 1.53 -1.19
CA PRO A 66 -9.32 1.95 -2.56
C PRO A 66 -10.50 1.24 -3.23
N GLY A 67 -11.30 1.96 -4.03
CA GLY A 67 -12.40 1.35 -4.80
C GLY A 67 -11.93 0.48 -5.98
N THR A 68 -10.64 0.52 -6.31
CA THR A 68 -9.97 -0.26 -7.37
C THR A 68 -8.56 -0.60 -6.92
N PRO A 69 -7.88 -1.63 -7.46
CA PRO A 69 -6.51 -1.94 -7.07
C PRO A 69 -5.58 -0.70 -7.16
N LEU A 70 -4.79 -0.46 -6.11
CA LEU A 70 -3.94 0.74 -5.96
C LEU A 70 -3.01 0.96 -7.17
N PHE A 71 -2.52 -0.13 -7.73
CA PHE A 71 -1.57 -0.15 -8.84
C PHE A 71 -2.25 -0.37 -10.21
N GLY A 72 -3.58 -0.30 -10.26
CA GLY A 72 -4.38 -0.60 -11.44
C GLY A 72 -4.67 -2.09 -11.61
N PRO A 73 -5.75 -2.44 -12.33
CA PRO A 73 -6.21 -3.82 -12.47
C PRO A 73 -5.20 -4.72 -13.16
N GLU A 74 -4.59 -4.25 -14.25
CA GLU A 74 -3.62 -5.05 -15.00
C GLU A 74 -2.36 -5.41 -14.18
N ALA A 75 -1.87 -4.48 -13.35
CA ALA A 75 -0.77 -4.77 -12.45
C ALA A 75 -1.18 -5.75 -11.34
N ALA A 76 -2.40 -5.62 -10.80
CA ALA A 76 -2.90 -6.58 -9.81
C ALA A 76 -3.03 -7.99 -10.39
N ASP A 77 -3.54 -8.10 -11.62
CA ASP A 77 -3.69 -9.38 -12.33
C ASP A 77 -2.33 -9.99 -12.68
N LYS A 78 -1.35 -9.18 -13.09
CA LYS A 78 -0.01 -9.64 -13.47
C LYS A 78 0.89 -9.97 -12.27
N PHE A 79 0.69 -9.27 -11.15
CA PHE A 79 1.49 -9.37 -9.94
C PHE A 79 0.64 -9.68 -8.69
N PRO A 80 -0.11 -10.79 -8.67
CA PRO A 80 -1.00 -11.11 -7.54
C PRO A 80 -0.21 -11.28 -6.22
N LEU A 81 1.02 -11.78 -6.30
CA LEU A 81 1.90 -11.94 -5.13
C LEU A 81 2.40 -10.60 -4.56
N ALA A 82 2.38 -9.52 -5.35
CA ALA A 82 2.76 -8.19 -4.89
C ALA A 82 1.61 -7.43 -4.22
N ILE A 83 0.36 -7.91 -4.33
CA ILE A 83 -0.84 -7.23 -3.79
C ILE A 83 -0.71 -6.93 -2.30
N PRO A 84 -0.30 -7.87 -1.42
CA PRO A 84 -0.15 -7.56 0.01
C PRO A 84 0.81 -6.38 0.26
N ASP A 85 1.94 -6.35 -0.43
CA ASP A 85 2.92 -5.25 -0.31
C ASP A 85 2.39 -3.93 -0.91
N MET A 86 1.61 -3.98 -1.99
CA MET A 86 0.95 -2.81 -2.57
C MET A 86 -0.09 -2.21 -1.61
N GLU A 87 -0.91 -3.07 -0.99
CA GLU A 87 -1.91 -2.66 0.00
C GLU A 87 -1.27 -2.12 1.28
N ASP A 88 -0.26 -2.79 1.79
CA ASP A 88 0.43 -2.36 3.01
C ASP A 88 1.16 -1.03 2.78
N ALA A 89 1.75 -0.81 1.60
CA ALA A 89 2.25 0.51 1.21
C ALA A 89 1.14 1.57 1.26
N GLY A 90 -0.05 1.29 0.71
CA GLY A 90 -1.20 2.20 0.75
C GLY A 90 -1.68 2.51 2.17
N LYS A 91 -1.83 1.48 3.01
CA LYS A 91 -2.25 1.62 4.42
C LYS A 91 -1.22 2.44 5.21
N CYS A 92 0.07 2.13 5.10
CA CYS A 92 1.13 2.91 5.74
C CYS A 92 1.09 4.37 5.31
N LEU A 93 0.85 4.64 4.02
CA LEU A 93 0.76 5.99 3.50
C LEU A 93 -0.46 6.73 4.07
N ALA A 94 -1.59 6.05 4.16
CA ALA A 94 -2.82 6.60 4.72
C ALA A 94 -2.67 7.00 6.20
N PHE A 95 -1.85 6.28 6.96
CA PHE A 95 -1.53 6.56 8.36
C PHE A 95 -0.25 7.42 8.55
N GLY A 96 0.25 8.05 7.48
CA GLY A 96 1.40 8.96 7.56
C GLY A 96 2.73 8.27 7.88
N GLN A 97 2.86 6.97 7.63
CA GLN A 97 4.08 6.19 7.86
C GLN A 97 4.95 6.17 6.59
N GLY A 98 5.59 7.31 6.29
CA GLY A 98 6.34 7.50 5.04
C GLY A 98 7.46 6.48 4.81
N THR A 99 8.28 6.20 5.83
CA THR A 99 9.39 5.22 5.69
C THR A 99 8.89 3.79 5.52
N ALA A 100 7.82 3.40 6.24
CA ALA A 100 7.20 2.08 6.09
C ALA A 100 6.56 1.90 4.71
N THR A 101 5.91 2.96 4.20
CA THR A 101 5.40 3.01 2.82
C THR A 101 6.52 2.68 1.84
N VAL A 102 7.64 3.42 1.91
CA VAL A 102 8.78 3.19 0.99
C VAL A 102 9.35 1.78 1.15
N TYR A 103 9.42 1.23 2.36
CA TYR A 103 9.85 -0.15 2.58
C TYR A 103 9.00 -1.17 1.80
N HIS A 104 7.67 -1.10 1.91
CA HIS A 104 6.77 -1.96 1.14
C HIS A 104 6.89 -1.71 -0.37
N LEU A 105 7.04 -0.45 -0.80
CA LEU A 105 7.27 -0.14 -2.21
C LEU A 105 8.56 -0.77 -2.75
N MET A 106 9.62 -0.90 -1.95
CA MET A 106 10.85 -1.59 -2.38
C MET A 106 10.62 -3.09 -2.55
N ARG A 107 9.73 -3.69 -1.75
CA ARG A 107 9.29 -5.08 -1.94
C ARG A 107 8.46 -5.22 -3.21
N VAL A 108 7.55 -4.29 -3.49
CA VAL A 108 6.79 -4.24 -4.77
C VAL A 108 7.75 -4.19 -5.97
N MET A 109 8.79 -3.35 -5.91
CA MET A 109 9.77 -3.22 -7.00
C MET A 109 10.59 -4.49 -7.23
N GLU A 110 10.85 -5.32 -6.22
CA GLU A 110 11.52 -6.62 -6.38
C GLU A 110 10.73 -7.55 -7.30
N TYR A 111 9.39 -7.58 -7.18
CA TYR A 111 8.54 -8.37 -8.10
C TYR A 111 8.69 -7.90 -9.54
N GLY A 112 8.73 -6.58 -9.76
CA GLY A 112 8.97 -6.00 -11.08
C GLY A 112 10.36 -6.34 -11.63
N LEU A 113 11.41 -6.21 -10.81
CA LEU A 113 12.79 -6.56 -11.16
C LEU A 113 12.89 -8.03 -11.61
N ARG A 114 12.29 -8.96 -10.85
CA ARG A 114 12.31 -10.39 -11.17
C ARG A 114 11.53 -10.71 -12.45
N ALA A 115 10.38 -10.08 -12.67
CA ALA A 115 9.59 -10.29 -13.88
C ALA A 115 10.33 -9.79 -15.14
N VAL A 116 11.03 -8.65 -15.04
CA VAL A 116 11.91 -8.16 -16.11
C VAL A 116 13.09 -9.12 -16.34
N GLY A 117 13.68 -9.66 -15.27
CA GLY A 117 14.71 -10.69 -15.35
C GLY A 117 14.24 -11.94 -16.08
N ALA A 118 13.00 -12.39 -15.82
CA ALA A 118 12.41 -13.55 -16.46
C ALA A 118 12.24 -13.38 -17.98
N MET A 119 11.96 -12.16 -18.47
CA MET A 119 11.93 -11.88 -19.93
C MET A 119 13.27 -12.13 -20.63
N LEU A 120 14.38 -12.07 -19.88
CA LEU A 120 15.74 -12.29 -20.37
C LEU A 120 16.28 -13.67 -19.95
N GLU A 121 15.42 -14.55 -19.43
CA GLU A 121 15.78 -15.90 -18.96
C GLU A 121 16.88 -15.86 -17.88
N ILE A 122 16.87 -14.81 -17.06
CA ILE A 122 17.83 -14.67 -15.96
C ILE A 122 17.35 -15.53 -14.79
N PRO A 123 18.18 -16.49 -14.32
CA PRO A 123 17.83 -17.31 -13.16
C PRO A 123 17.79 -16.48 -11.88
N TYR A 124 17.41 -17.10 -10.76
CA TYR A 124 17.50 -16.45 -9.46
C TYR A 124 18.87 -15.80 -9.24
N ALA A 125 18.86 -14.53 -8.84
CA ALA A 125 20.07 -13.78 -8.52
C ALA A 125 20.00 -13.31 -7.05
N PRO A 126 21.11 -13.38 -6.31
CA PRO A 126 21.11 -13.16 -4.85
C PRO A 126 20.96 -11.68 -4.45
N SER A 127 20.98 -10.75 -5.41
CA SER A 127 20.91 -9.31 -5.12
C SER A 127 20.39 -8.49 -6.30
N TRP A 128 19.89 -7.29 -5.99
CA TRP A 128 19.52 -6.28 -7.00
C TRP A 128 20.68 -5.94 -7.96
N GLU A 129 21.90 -5.82 -7.44
CA GLU A 129 23.08 -5.58 -8.28
C GLU A 129 23.29 -6.73 -9.26
N SER A 130 23.16 -7.97 -8.79
CA SER A 130 23.33 -9.16 -9.62
C SER A 130 22.26 -9.23 -10.71
N TYR A 131 20.99 -8.94 -10.39
CA TYR A 131 19.94 -8.83 -11.40
C TYR A 131 20.24 -7.74 -12.44
N LEU A 132 20.54 -6.52 -12.00
CA LEU A 132 20.77 -5.40 -12.94
C LEU A 132 21.98 -5.64 -13.85
N SER A 133 23.07 -6.18 -13.30
CA SER A 133 24.25 -6.55 -14.09
C SER A 133 23.91 -7.57 -15.18
N GLN A 134 23.13 -8.60 -14.82
CA GLN A 134 22.69 -9.63 -15.77
C GLN A 134 21.71 -9.09 -16.81
N ILE A 135 20.76 -8.23 -16.40
CA ILE A 135 19.81 -7.57 -17.31
C ILE A 135 20.58 -6.76 -18.35
N ARG A 136 21.52 -5.90 -17.92
CA ARG A 136 22.35 -5.10 -18.85
C ARG A 136 23.14 -5.98 -19.81
N LYS A 137 23.79 -7.03 -19.29
CA LYS A 137 24.57 -7.96 -20.12
C LYS A 137 23.71 -8.65 -21.17
N LYS A 138 22.59 -9.24 -20.77
CA LYS A 138 21.66 -9.96 -21.67
C LYS A 138 21.00 -9.03 -22.68
N ALA A 139 20.65 -7.82 -22.27
CA ALA A 139 20.13 -6.80 -23.17
C ALA A 139 21.17 -6.41 -24.24
N GLU A 140 22.43 -6.20 -23.84
CA GLU A 140 23.50 -5.88 -24.77
C GLU A 140 23.80 -7.04 -25.74
N GLU A 141 23.82 -8.29 -25.27
CA GLU A 141 23.98 -9.48 -26.12
C GLU A 141 22.90 -9.54 -27.21
N LYS A 142 21.63 -9.30 -26.85
CA LYS A 142 20.52 -9.26 -27.81
C LYS A 142 20.62 -8.08 -28.77
N ARG A 143 21.09 -6.91 -28.29
CA ARG A 143 21.33 -5.71 -29.12
C ARG A 143 22.39 -5.96 -30.17
N VAL A 144 23.53 -6.55 -29.79
CA VAL A 144 24.63 -6.89 -30.70
C VAL A 144 24.21 -7.94 -31.71
N ALA A 145 23.40 -8.92 -31.31
CA ALA A 145 22.85 -9.94 -32.21
C ALA A 145 21.85 -9.38 -33.24
N LYS A 146 21.32 -8.16 -33.05
CA LYS A 146 20.41 -7.45 -33.97
C LYS A 146 19.18 -8.27 -34.39
N THR A 147 18.60 -9.05 -33.46
CA THR A 147 17.36 -9.77 -33.75
C THR A 147 16.20 -8.79 -33.97
N ILE A 148 15.29 -9.09 -34.90
CA ILE A 148 14.15 -8.21 -35.25
C ILE A 148 13.28 -7.93 -34.02
N ASP A 149 13.00 -8.98 -33.23
CA ASP A 149 12.21 -8.88 -32.01
C ASP A 149 12.86 -7.96 -30.96
N TRP A 150 14.19 -7.91 -30.91
CA TRP A 150 14.90 -7.06 -29.96
C TRP A 150 14.75 -5.57 -30.27
N LYS A 151 14.72 -5.15 -31.54
CA LYS A 151 14.55 -3.73 -31.90
C LYS A 151 13.26 -3.13 -31.33
N GLY A 152 12.19 -3.94 -31.25
CA GLY A 152 10.92 -3.52 -30.64
C GLY A 152 10.97 -3.44 -29.11
N LEU A 153 11.79 -4.27 -28.48
CA LEU A 153 11.91 -4.37 -27.01
C LEU A 153 13.01 -3.47 -26.43
N GLU A 154 13.98 -3.05 -27.22
CA GLU A 154 15.13 -2.25 -26.79
C GLU A 154 14.72 -0.96 -26.03
N PRO A 155 13.78 -0.13 -26.52
CA PRO A 155 13.34 1.06 -25.78
C PRO A 155 12.72 0.73 -24.41
N PHE A 156 12.01 -0.40 -24.31
CA PHE A 156 11.43 -0.86 -23.05
C PHE A 156 12.51 -1.24 -22.04
N PHE A 157 13.51 -2.03 -22.46
CA PHE A 157 14.59 -2.45 -21.57
C PHE A 157 15.48 -1.29 -21.13
N LEU A 158 15.79 -0.34 -22.02
CA LEU A 158 16.54 0.87 -21.67
C LEU A 158 15.81 1.70 -20.61
N LEU A 159 14.50 1.89 -20.78
CA LEU A 159 13.68 2.64 -19.83
C LEU A 159 13.62 1.94 -18.45
N VAL A 160 13.35 0.64 -18.44
CA VAL A 160 13.21 -0.15 -17.21
C VAL A 160 14.54 -0.28 -16.47
N GLU A 161 15.65 -0.46 -17.18
CA GLU A 161 16.99 -0.52 -16.57
C GLU A 161 17.36 0.80 -15.91
N GLY A 162 17.08 1.93 -16.56
CA GLY A 162 17.28 3.26 -16.00
C GLY A 162 16.47 3.47 -14.71
N ASP A 163 15.18 3.15 -14.74
CA ASP A 163 14.30 3.25 -13.57
C ASP A 163 14.78 2.36 -12.42
N LEU A 164 15.09 1.08 -12.68
CA LEU A 164 15.52 0.15 -11.64
C LEU A 164 16.89 0.55 -11.04
N THR A 165 17.81 1.05 -11.87
CA THR A 165 19.10 1.58 -11.39
C THR A 165 18.89 2.80 -10.50
N ALA A 166 18.01 3.74 -10.89
CA ALA A 166 17.68 4.90 -10.07
C ALA A 166 17.01 4.50 -8.74
N VAL A 167 15.99 3.63 -8.80
CA VAL A 167 15.30 3.10 -7.61
C VAL A 167 16.29 2.42 -6.67
N LYS A 168 17.19 1.59 -7.19
CA LYS A 168 18.20 0.90 -6.40
C LYS A 168 19.04 1.87 -5.59
N LEU A 169 19.60 2.88 -6.27
CA LEU A 169 20.57 3.80 -5.69
C LEU A 169 19.91 4.81 -4.74
N VAL A 170 18.75 5.36 -5.11
CA VAL A 170 18.14 6.50 -4.41
C VAL A 170 17.15 6.06 -3.33
N TRP A 171 16.46 4.94 -3.53
CA TRP A 171 15.39 4.49 -2.62
C TRP A 171 15.71 3.16 -1.96
N ARG A 172 15.95 2.09 -2.73
CA ARG A 172 16.12 0.74 -2.17
C ARG A 172 17.30 0.64 -1.23
N ASN A 173 18.49 1.01 -1.70
CA ASN A 173 19.70 0.89 -0.87
C ASN A 173 19.62 1.77 0.38
N PRO A 174 19.27 3.07 0.29
CA PRO A 174 19.14 3.90 1.48
C PRO A 174 18.05 3.42 2.45
N THR A 175 16.95 2.84 1.96
CA THR A 175 15.89 2.27 2.80
C THR A 175 16.37 0.99 3.50
N MET A 176 16.92 0.03 2.75
CA MET A 176 17.35 -1.28 3.29
C MET A 176 18.58 -1.18 4.19
N HIS A 177 19.47 -0.22 3.93
CA HIS A 177 20.65 0.04 4.76
C HIS A 177 20.41 1.09 5.84
N ILE A 178 19.15 1.51 6.07
CA ILE A 178 18.74 2.41 7.16
C ILE A 178 19.49 3.75 7.12
N GLN A 179 19.80 4.23 5.92
CA GLN A 179 20.54 5.48 5.69
C GLN A 179 19.60 6.69 5.56
N ARG A 180 18.32 6.46 5.27
CA ARG A 180 17.34 7.53 5.01
C ARG A 180 15.99 7.21 5.65
N ARG A 181 15.34 8.25 6.17
CA ARG A 181 13.91 8.26 6.49
C ARG A 181 13.18 9.12 5.46
N TYR A 182 11.91 8.80 5.25
CA TYR A 182 11.06 9.48 4.29
C TYR A 182 9.88 10.12 5.01
N SER A 183 9.65 11.39 4.70
CA SER A 183 8.41 12.11 5.02
C SER A 183 7.23 11.51 4.26
N VAL A 184 6.02 11.88 4.65
CA VAL A 184 4.79 11.46 3.97
C VAL A 184 4.76 11.96 2.53
N GLN A 185 5.16 13.22 2.30
CA GLN A 185 5.18 13.82 0.97
C GLN A 185 6.16 13.08 0.04
N GLU A 186 7.39 12.82 0.48
CA GLU A 186 8.35 12.03 -0.31
C GLU A 186 7.81 10.62 -0.59
N ALA A 187 7.14 10.00 0.39
CA ALA A 187 6.55 8.69 0.20
C ALA A 187 5.40 8.69 -0.83
N GLU A 188 4.60 9.75 -0.91
CA GLU A 188 3.55 9.89 -1.94
C GLU A 188 4.13 10.01 -3.36
N GLU A 189 5.23 10.74 -3.50
CA GLU A 189 5.96 10.87 -4.78
C GLU A 189 6.55 9.52 -5.20
N ILE A 190 7.21 8.81 -4.27
CA ILE A 190 7.77 7.49 -4.52
C ILE A 190 6.66 6.47 -4.81
N PHE A 191 5.54 6.51 -4.09
CA PHE A 191 4.37 5.67 -4.34
C PHE A 191 3.87 5.85 -5.77
N SER A 192 3.73 7.11 -6.21
CA SER A 192 3.29 7.44 -7.57
C SER A 192 4.26 6.95 -8.64
N ALA A 193 5.56 7.06 -8.39
CA ALA A 193 6.60 6.56 -9.29
C ALA A 193 6.59 5.03 -9.41
N VAL A 194 6.55 4.33 -8.28
CA VAL A 194 6.51 2.86 -8.23
C VAL A 194 5.21 2.33 -8.83
N ARG A 195 4.08 3.00 -8.57
CA ARG A 195 2.80 2.72 -9.25
C ARG A 195 2.92 2.83 -10.77
N SER A 196 3.49 3.93 -11.26
CA SER A 196 3.65 4.17 -12.69
C SER A 196 4.59 3.14 -13.34
N PHE A 197 5.67 2.76 -12.66
CA PHE A 197 6.57 1.70 -13.09
C PHE A 197 5.86 0.36 -13.24
N MET A 198 5.16 -0.10 -12.19
CA MET A 198 4.46 -1.39 -12.19
C MET A 198 3.37 -1.45 -13.28
N MET A 199 2.59 -0.37 -13.44
CA MET A 199 1.58 -0.27 -14.50
C MET A 199 2.20 -0.34 -15.90
N ARG A 200 3.39 0.23 -16.09
CA ARG A 200 4.08 0.21 -17.39
C ARG A 200 4.62 -1.16 -17.75
N ILE A 201 5.16 -1.90 -16.77
CA ILE A 201 5.76 -3.21 -17.04
C ILE A 201 4.72 -4.33 -17.12
N ALA A 202 3.58 -4.19 -16.44
CA ALA A 202 2.52 -5.22 -16.40
C ALA A 202 2.12 -5.78 -17.79
N PRO A 203 1.85 -4.96 -18.83
CA PRO A 203 1.50 -5.48 -20.16
C PRO A 203 2.64 -6.24 -20.85
N GLN A 204 3.90 -5.95 -20.49
CA GLN A 204 5.09 -6.41 -21.22
C GLN A 204 5.73 -7.68 -20.61
N VAL A 205 5.56 -7.88 -19.31
CA VAL A 205 6.20 -9.00 -18.60
C VAL A 205 5.32 -10.26 -18.58
N PRO A 206 5.92 -11.46 -18.48
CA PRO A 206 5.16 -12.66 -18.13
C PRO A 206 4.53 -12.51 -16.72
N PRO A 207 3.51 -13.33 -16.39
CA PRO A 207 3.01 -13.42 -15.02
C PRO A 207 4.15 -13.60 -14.04
N SER A 208 4.08 -12.92 -12.89
CA SER A 208 5.14 -12.96 -11.88
C SER A 208 5.49 -14.42 -11.54
N PRO A 209 6.76 -14.85 -11.70
CA PRO A 209 7.15 -16.20 -11.32
C PRO A 209 6.90 -16.43 -9.84
N SER A 210 6.49 -17.64 -9.47
CA SER A 210 6.36 -18.08 -8.09
C SER A 210 7.63 -17.67 -7.32
N VAL A 211 7.49 -16.89 -6.25
CA VAL A 211 8.61 -16.49 -5.38
C VAL A 211 9.06 -17.67 -4.50
N PHE A 212 8.40 -18.83 -4.63
CA PHE A 212 8.60 -20.03 -3.81
C PHE A 212 9.16 -21.24 -4.58
N ASP A 213 9.59 -21.05 -5.83
CA ASP A 213 10.19 -22.12 -6.64
C ASP A 213 11.72 -22.01 -6.69
#